data_AF-A0A268REF4-F1
#
_entry.id   AF-A0A268REF4-F1
#
_cell.length_a   1.000
_cell.length_b   1.000
_cell.length_c   1.000
_cell.angle_alpha   90.00
_cell.angle_beta   90.00
_cell.angle_gamma   90.00
#
_symmetry.space_group_name_H-M   'P 1'
#
loop_
_entity.id
_entity.type
_entity.pdbx_description
1 polymer ?
#
loop_
_entity_poly.entity_id
_entity_poly.type
_entity_poly.pdbx_seq_one_letter_code
_entity_poly.pdbx_strand_id
1 'polypeptide(L)'
;KLPIEWVDGNDGLILHYTSGSTGKPKGVLHVHNAMIQHYQTAKWVLDLKEEDVYWCTADPGWVTGTSYGIFGPWLTGTSNLVVGGRFNPETWYKMIE
;
A
#
# COMPACT_ATOMS: atom_id res chain seq x y z
N LYS A 1 3.53 -18.96 14.17
CA LYS A 1 2.52 -18.32 13.30
C LYS A 1 1.40 -17.82 14.20
N LEU A 2 1.00 -16.56 14.07
CA LEU A 2 -0.21 -16.08 14.74
C LEU A 2 -1.43 -16.80 14.14
N PRO A 3 -2.47 -17.08 14.93
CA PRO A 3 -3.70 -17.65 14.39
C PRO A 3 -4.35 -16.66 13.40
N ILE A 4 -4.97 -17.20 12.36
CA ILE A 4 -5.79 -16.40 11.44
C ILE A 4 -7.13 -16.14 12.12
N GLU A 5 -7.55 -14.87 12.11
CA GLU A 5 -8.86 -14.44 12.59
C GLU A 5 -9.76 -14.10 11.40
N TRP A 6 -11.01 -14.60 11.43
CA TRP A 6 -12.03 -14.28 10.45
C TRP A 6 -12.77 -13.02 10.90
N VAL A 7 -12.92 -12.06 9.98
CA VAL A 7 -13.51 -10.73 10.22
C VAL A 7 -14.58 -10.43 9.18
N ASP A 8 -15.47 -9.48 9.47
CA ASP A 8 -16.45 -8.93 8.53
C ASP A 8 -15.79 -7.90 7.59
N GLY A 9 -16.38 -7.69 6.41
CA GLY A 9 -15.91 -6.67 5.47
C GLY A 9 -15.96 -5.24 6.02
N ASN A 10 -16.76 -4.99 7.04
CA ASN A 10 -16.88 -3.70 7.72
C ASN A 10 -16.00 -3.54 8.95
N ASP A 11 -15.25 -4.58 9.35
CA ASP A 11 -14.29 -4.45 10.43
C ASP A 11 -13.14 -3.52 10.03
N GLY A 12 -12.52 -2.88 11.02
CA GLY A 12 -11.44 -1.92 10.80
C GLY A 12 -10.16 -2.61 10.30
N LEU A 13 -9.59 -2.09 9.21
CA LEU A 13 -8.39 -2.62 8.57
C LEU A 13 -7.16 -1.74 8.83
N ILE A 14 -7.25 -0.42 8.56
CA ILE A 14 -6.15 0.53 8.68
C ILE A 14 -6.65 1.88 9.20
N LEU A 15 -5.89 2.50 10.11
CA LEU A 15 -6.13 3.86 10.59
C LEU A 15 -4.99 4.79 10.15
N HIS A 16 -5.23 5.64 9.14
CA HIS A 16 -4.28 6.65 8.71
C HIS A 16 -4.55 7.99 9.37
N TYR A 17 -3.54 8.58 10.01
CA TYR A 17 -3.63 9.96 10.49
C TYR A 17 -3.21 10.93 9.39
N THR A 18 -4.03 11.94 9.15
CA THR A 18 -3.76 12.99 8.16
C THR A 18 -3.87 14.39 8.76
N SER A 19 -3.10 15.34 8.21
CA SER A 19 -3.16 16.74 8.61
C SER A 19 -4.48 17.36 8.14
N GLY A 20 -5.32 17.78 9.09
CA GLY A 20 -6.49 18.60 8.78
C GLY A 20 -6.10 20.07 8.59
N SER A 21 -6.95 20.84 7.90
CA SER A 21 -6.77 22.30 7.75
C SER A 21 -6.90 23.07 9.06
N THR A 22 -7.48 22.46 10.10
CA THR A 22 -7.64 23.03 11.44
C THR A 22 -7.42 21.94 12.49
N GLY A 23 -6.53 22.20 13.46
CA GLY A 23 -6.36 21.38 14.67
C GLY A 23 -5.46 20.14 14.54
N LYS A 24 -5.68 19.16 15.43
CA LYS A 24 -4.90 17.92 15.52
C LYS A 24 -5.15 17.00 14.31
N PRO A 25 -4.18 16.14 13.94
CA PRO A 25 -4.38 15.14 12.89
C PRO A 25 -5.64 14.29 13.14
N LYS A 26 -6.37 14.00 12.06
CA LYS A 26 -7.59 13.18 12.10
C LYS A 26 -7.27 11.76 11.67
N GLY A 27 -7.77 10.77 12.41
CA GLY A 27 -7.66 9.36 12.05
C GLY A 27 -8.75 8.96 11.06
N VAL A 28 -8.36 8.52 9.86
CA VAL A 28 -9.22 7.98 8.82
C VAL A 28 -9.16 6.46 8.90
N LEU A 29 -10.27 5.84 9.33
CA LEU A 29 -10.39 4.39 9.42
C LEU A 29 -10.91 3.83 8.09
N HIS A 30 -10.11 2.98 7.47
CA HIS A 30 -10.53 2.13 6.35
C HIS A 30 -10.95 0.76 6.88
N VAL A 31 -12.05 0.23 6.35
CA VAL A 31 -12.55 -1.12 6.67
C VAL A 31 -11.98 -2.16 5.69
N HIS A 32 -12.14 -3.46 5.98
CA HIS A 32 -11.64 -4.55 5.14
C HIS A 32 -12.07 -4.46 3.67
N ASN A 33 -13.28 -3.99 3.38
CA ASN A 33 -13.77 -3.76 2.01
C ASN A 33 -12.92 -2.76 1.20
N ALA A 34 -12.06 -1.95 1.83
CA ALA A 34 -11.11 -1.09 1.12
C ALA A 34 -10.14 -1.90 0.22
N MET A 35 -9.80 -3.13 0.61
CA MET A 35 -8.95 -4.02 -0.19
C MET A 35 -9.53 -4.30 -1.58
N ILE A 36 -10.86 -4.33 -1.73
CA ILE A 36 -11.50 -4.52 -3.04
C ILE A 36 -11.11 -3.38 -3.98
N GLN A 37 -11.10 -2.14 -3.49
CA GLN A 37 -10.70 -0.98 -4.28
C GLN A 37 -9.20 -0.97 -4.56
N HIS A 38 -8.37 -1.33 -3.58
CA HIS A 38 -6.92 -1.46 -3.79
C HIS A 38 -6.57 -2.49 -4.86
N TYR A 39 -7.20 -3.68 -4.81
CA TYR A 39 -7.08 -4.70 -5.85
C TYR A 39 -7.53 -4.15 -7.20
N GLN A 40 -8.68 -3.48 -7.23
CA GLN A 40 -9.28 -3.06 -8.48
C GLN A 40 -8.43 -2.01 -9.20
N THR A 41 -7.93 -1.00 -8.48
CA THR A 41 -7.08 0.04 -9.05
C THR A 41 -5.67 -0.46 -9.33
N ALA A 42 -5.12 -1.37 -8.52
CA ALA A 42 -3.85 -2.04 -8.84
C ALA A 42 -3.94 -2.80 -10.18
N LYS A 43 -5.05 -3.52 -10.41
CA LYS A 43 -5.25 -4.26 -11.66
C LYS A 43 -5.56 -3.38 -12.87
N TRP A 44 -6.32 -2.29 -12.71
CA TRP A 44 -6.80 -1.50 -13.85
C TRP A 44 -5.96 -0.26 -14.15
N VAL A 45 -5.41 0.39 -13.13
CA VAL A 45 -4.68 1.66 -13.27
C VAL A 45 -3.18 1.41 -13.34
N LEU A 46 -2.66 0.58 -12.44
CA LEU A 46 -1.25 0.19 -12.45
C LEU A 46 -0.98 -0.98 -13.41
N ASP A 47 -2.03 -1.63 -13.90
CA ASP A 47 -2.01 -2.79 -14.78
C ASP A 47 -1.18 -3.97 -14.27
N LEU A 48 -1.05 -4.12 -12.94
CA LEU A 48 -0.16 -5.12 -12.34
C LEU A 48 -0.53 -6.56 -12.76
N LYS A 49 0.48 -7.30 -13.20
CA LYS A 49 0.45 -8.74 -13.49
C LYS A 49 1.23 -9.53 -12.42
N GLU A 50 1.09 -10.85 -12.42
CA GLU A 50 1.73 -11.73 -11.44
C GLU A 50 3.25 -11.78 -11.65
N GLU A 51 3.68 -11.71 -12.91
CA GLU A 51 5.07 -11.69 -13.33
C GLU A 51 5.80 -10.35 -13.13
N ASP A 52 5.07 -9.28 -12.80
CA ASP A 52 5.66 -7.96 -12.61
C ASP A 52 6.45 -7.88 -11.29
N VAL A 53 7.44 -6.99 -11.29
CA VAL A 53 8.09 -6.48 -10.08
C VAL A 53 7.70 -5.01 -9.93
N TYR A 54 6.88 -4.71 -8.93
CA TYR A 54 6.37 -3.37 -8.69
C TYR A 54 7.17 -2.67 -7.59
N TRP A 55 7.58 -1.43 -7.85
CA TRP A 55 8.27 -0.59 -6.87
C TRP A 55 7.46 0.67 -6.55
N CYS A 56 6.83 0.69 -5.37
CA CYS A 56 6.24 1.89 -4.81
C CYS A 56 7.29 2.63 -3.98
N THR A 57 7.58 3.88 -4.33
CA THR A 57 8.57 4.71 -3.62
C THR A 57 7.99 5.50 -2.45
N ALA A 58 6.68 5.39 -2.20
CA ALA A 58 6.02 6.04 -1.08
C ALA A 58 6.25 5.27 0.22
N ASP A 59 6.52 5.99 1.31
CA ASP A 59 6.66 5.41 2.64
C ASP A 59 5.32 4.78 3.11
N PRO A 60 5.35 3.58 3.76
CA PRO A 60 4.16 2.85 4.15
C PRO A 60 3.25 3.60 5.14
N GLY A 61 3.74 4.63 5.83
CA GLY A 61 2.92 5.51 6.67
C GLY A 61 1.97 6.42 5.88
N TRP A 62 2.19 6.61 4.58
CA TRP A 62 1.29 7.35 3.70
C TRP A 62 0.28 6.42 3.04
N VAL A 63 -0.89 6.97 2.70
CA VAL A 63 -1.96 6.23 2.01
C VAL A 63 -1.48 5.58 0.71
N THR A 64 -0.57 6.22 -0.03
CA THR A 64 0.04 5.65 -1.25
C THR A 64 0.90 4.43 -0.93
N GLY A 65 1.77 4.52 0.08
CA GLY A 65 2.66 3.43 0.46
C GLY A 65 1.88 2.23 1.02
N THR A 66 0.82 2.47 1.81
CA THR A 66 -0.06 1.39 2.26
C THR A 66 -0.88 0.79 1.10
N SER A 67 -1.58 1.62 0.32
CA SER A 67 -2.53 1.13 -0.69
C SER A 67 -1.83 0.45 -1.86
N TYR A 68 -0.73 1.04 -2.35
CA TYR A 68 -0.04 0.58 -3.55
C TYR A 68 1.32 -0.04 -3.24
N GLY A 69 1.99 0.37 -2.17
CA GLY A 69 3.23 -0.27 -1.73
C GLY A 69 3.04 -1.51 -0.85
N ILE A 70 1.81 -1.87 -0.48
CA ILE A 70 1.51 -3.09 0.31
C ILE A 70 0.33 -3.83 -0.30
N PHE A 71 -0.90 -3.32 -0.15
CA PHE A 71 -2.11 -4.08 -0.47
C PHE A 71 -2.26 -4.37 -1.96
N GLY A 72 -2.08 -3.37 -2.83
CA GLY A 72 -2.18 -3.52 -4.28
C GLY A 72 -1.40 -4.74 -4.83
N PRO A 73 -0.06 -4.76 -4.73
CA PRO A 73 0.76 -5.85 -5.24
C PRO A 73 0.47 -7.18 -4.54
N TRP A 74 0.21 -7.19 -3.23
CA TRP A 74 -0.10 -8.43 -2.52
C TRP A 74 -1.45 -9.04 -2.94
N LEU A 75 -2.44 -8.21 -3.24
CA LEU A 75 -3.76 -8.66 -3.71
C LEU A 75 -3.73 -9.11 -5.17
N THR A 76 -2.77 -8.62 -5.98
CA THR A 76 -2.58 -9.06 -7.37
C THR A 76 -1.56 -10.20 -7.51
N GLY A 77 -0.89 -10.60 -6.43
CA GLY A 77 0.18 -11.61 -6.47
C GLY A 77 1.50 -11.11 -7.05
N THR A 78 1.62 -9.78 -7.25
CA THR A 78 2.78 -9.13 -7.86
C THR A 78 3.95 -9.05 -6.87
N SER A 79 5.17 -9.25 -7.37
CA SER A 79 6.37 -9.06 -6.54
C SER A 79 6.54 -7.59 -6.17
N ASN A 80 6.85 -7.32 -4.89
CA ASN A 80 6.95 -5.97 -4.37
C ASN A 80 8.39 -5.65 -3.95
N LEU A 81 8.99 -4.63 -4.57
CA LEU A 81 10.32 -4.14 -4.22
C LEU A 81 10.24 -3.11 -3.11
N VAL A 82 10.91 -3.38 -1.99
CA VAL A 82 10.99 -2.47 -0.84
C VAL A 82 12.39 -1.90 -0.72
N VAL A 83 12.52 -0.58 -0.89
CA VAL A 83 13.79 0.15 -0.77
C VAL A 83 13.66 1.18 0.33
N GLY A 84 14.45 1.00 1.39
CA GLY A 84 14.52 1.94 2.51
C GLY A 84 15.51 3.08 2.28
N GLY A 85 15.40 4.13 3.08
CA GLY A 85 16.32 5.26 3.07
C GLY A 85 15.79 6.48 2.32
N ARG A 86 16.61 7.52 2.27
CA ARG A 86 16.28 8.74 1.53
C ARG A 86 16.53 8.56 0.04
N PHE A 87 15.88 9.41 -0.76
CA PHE A 87 16.15 9.48 -2.20
C PHE A 87 17.65 9.62 -2.47
N ASN A 88 18.17 8.71 -3.29
CA ASN A 88 19.51 8.76 -3.85
C ASN A 88 19.45 8.21 -5.28
N PRO A 89 19.87 8.99 -6.30
CA PRO A 89 19.67 8.63 -7.70
C PRO A 89 20.44 7.35 -8.09
N GLU A 90 21.69 7.18 -7.65
CA GLU A 90 22.48 5.98 -7.96
C GLU A 90 21.83 4.71 -7.41
N THR A 91 21.32 4.78 -6.18
CA THR A 91 20.57 3.69 -5.58
C THR A 91 19.32 3.41 -6.38
N TRP A 92 18.58 4.44 -6.79
CA TRP A 92 17.33 4.27 -7.54
C TRP A 92 17.55 3.63 -8.91
N TYR A 93 18.57 4.05 -9.66
CA TYR A 93 18.90 3.41 -10.93
C TYR A 93 19.27 1.94 -10.73
N LYS A 94 20.09 1.63 -9.71
CA LYS A 94 20.46 0.25 -9.38
C LYS A 94 19.28 -0.64 -8.98
N MET A 95 18.20 -0.06 -8.47
CA MET A 95 16.99 -0.81 -8.09
C MET A 95 16.05 -1.06 -9.28
N ILE A 96 16.18 -0.29 -10.35
CA ILE A 96 15.38 -0.45 -11.59
C ILE A 96 16.05 -1.42 -12.56
N GLU A 97 17.39 -1.47 -12.56
CA GLU A 97 18.20 -2.44 -13.34
C GLU A 97 18.01 -3.88 -12.87
#